data_AF-A0A9E5XP08-F1
#
_entry.id   AF-A0A9E5XP08-F1
#
_cell.length_a   1.000
_cell.length_b   1.000
_cell.length_c   1.000
_cell.angle_alpha   90.00
_cell.angle_beta   90.00
_cell.angle_gamma   90.00
#
_symmetry.space_group_name_H-M   'P 1'
#
loop_
_entity.id
_entity.type
_entity.pdbx_description
1 polymer ?
#
loop_
_entity_poly.entity_id
_entity_poly.type
_entity_poly.pdbx_seq_one_letter_code
_entity_poly.pdbx_strand_id
1 'polypeptide(L)'
;MDTTVPLTTLGQLLALVLVVLTFSYALGARPLFRVMMHAFIGASAGFLAGLVLRQVFLVGLLRTWRWSLLGFGVVLALLVWIRPLGRWGRRLASLVVAFFVGVVVAVLLVGAVRGSLFPLVRAAWQGPGVGQGWLAVLGTWLGLGITVLVLASFHFGPVPQRWQRTYRSMRALGQVFLGLALAALFVGFYRSALWAFADRIHFLWNVVAAWLTGG
;
A
#
# COMPACT_ATOMS: atom_id res chain seq x y z
N MET A 1 -33.71 14.66 -25.48
CA MET A 1 -34.34 13.64 -24.61
C MET A 1 -33.20 12.82 -24.02
N ASP A 2 -32.65 13.30 -22.92
CA ASP A 2 -31.38 12.83 -22.37
C ASP A 2 -31.64 11.73 -21.34
N THR A 3 -31.36 10.48 -21.72
CA THR A 3 -31.50 9.30 -20.85
C THR A 3 -30.29 9.09 -19.92
N THR A 4 -29.41 10.08 -19.78
CA THR A 4 -28.20 10.02 -18.93
C THR A 4 -28.45 10.43 -17.48
N VAL A 5 -29.64 10.97 -17.17
CA VAL A 5 -30.03 11.51 -15.87
C VAL A 5 -30.26 10.46 -14.74
N PRO A 6 -30.64 9.18 -14.97
CA PRO A 6 -30.89 8.27 -13.86
C PRO A 6 -29.62 7.69 -13.24
N LEU A 7 -28.53 7.51 -13.99
CA LEU A 7 -27.32 6.83 -13.49
C LEU A 7 -26.46 7.74 -12.61
N THR A 8 -26.39 9.04 -12.94
CA THR A 8 -25.63 10.02 -12.15
C THR A 8 -26.29 10.30 -10.81
N THR A 9 -27.62 10.45 -10.80
CA THR A 9 -28.42 10.65 -9.58
C THR A 9 -28.40 9.43 -8.68
N LEU A 10 -28.52 8.21 -9.23
CA LEU A 10 -28.36 6.97 -8.47
C LEU A 10 -26.94 6.84 -7.89
N GLY A 11 -25.91 7.17 -8.66
CA GLY A 11 -24.53 7.17 -8.19
C GLY A 11 -24.28 8.17 -7.06
N GLN A 12 -24.87 9.36 -7.14
CA GLN A 12 -24.81 10.38 -6.09
C GLN A 12 -25.54 9.95 -4.81
N LEU A 13 -26.74 9.37 -4.94
CA LEU A 13 -27.50 8.80 -3.82
C LEU A 13 -26.73 7.68 -3.13
N LEU A 14 -26.13 6.77 -3.91
CA LEU A 14 -25.33 5.67 -3.39
C LEU A 14 -24.09 6.22 -2.67
N ALA A 15 -23.38 7.18 -3.27
CA ALA A 15 -22.25 7.84 -2.62
C ALA A 15 -22.65 8.55 -1.32
N LEU A 16 -23.79 9.25 -1.29
CA LEU A 16 -24.34 9.88 -0.09
C LEU A 16 -24.58 8.85 1.02
N VAL A 17 -25.28 7.77 0.70
CA VAL A 17 -25.57 6.67 1.64
C VAL A 17 -24.26 6.11 2.19
N LEU A 18 -23.30 5.76 1.34
CA LEU A 18 -22.00 5.21 1.75
C LEU A 18 -21.21 6.16 2.67
N VAL A 19 -21.22 7.46 2.38
CA VAL A 19 -20.55 8.47 3.22
C VAL A 19 -21.24 8.57 4.58
N VAL A 20 -22.56 8.66 4.63
CA VAL A 20 -23.33 8.72 5.88
C VAL A 20 -23.10 7.46 6.73
N LEU A 21 -23.12 6.27 6.13
CA LEU A 21 -22.81 5.02 6.84
C LEU A 21 -21.38 5.00 7.39
N THR A 22 -20.43 5.59 6.68
CA THR A 22 -19.03 5.70 7.14
C THR A 22 -18.92 6.64 8.34
N PHE A 23 -19.58 7.81 8.29
CA PHE A 23 -19.61 8.78 9.39
C PHE A 23 -20.43 8.32 10.60
N SER A 24 -21.33 7.34 10.43
CA SER A 24 -22.09 6.71 11.51
C SER A 24 -21.22 6.20 12.67
N TYR A 25 -19.97 5.79 12.36
CA TYR A 25 -18.98 5.42 13.38
C TYR A 25 -18.61 6.58 14.30
N ALA A 26 -18.39 7.78 13.75
CA ALA A 26 -18.07 8.98 14.53
C ALA A 26 -19.24 9.42 15.42
N LEU A 27 -20.47 9.11 15.00
CA LEU A 27 -21.72 9.35 15.75
C LEU A 27 -22.02 8.25 16.79
N GLY A 28 -21.16 7.22 16.94
CA GLY A 28 -21.31 6.14 17.91
C GLY A 28 -22.17 4.95 17.46
N ALA A 29 -22.75 5.00 16.25
CA ALA A 29 -23.57 3.92 15.71
C ALA A 29 -22.71 2.82 15.06
N ARG A 30 -22.35 1.82 15.89
CA ARG A 30 -21.51 0.67 15.53
C ARG A 30 -22.08 -0.29 14.46
N PRO A 31 -23.40 -0.56 14.33
CA PRO A 31 -23.89 -1.56 13.38
C PRO A 31 -23.86 -1.11 11.91
N LEU A 32 -24.21 0.15 11.62
CA LEU A 32 -24.23 0.66 10.24
C LEU A 32 -22.84 0.72 9.62
N PHE A 33 -21.85 1.17 10.40
CA PHE A 33 -20.46 1.16 9.97
C PHE A 33 -19.95 -0.25 9.64
N ARG A 34 -20.39 -1.27 10.40
CA ARG A 34 -20.03 -2.67 10.11
C ARG A 34 -20.56 -3.11 8.75
N VAL A 35 -21.81 -2.80 8.41
CA VAL A 35 -22.38 -3.15 7.10
C VAL A 35 -21.57 -2.52 5.97
N MET A 36 -21.25 -1.24 6.11
CA MET A 36 -20.42 -0.52 5.15
C MET A 36 -19.03 -1.16 4.99
N MET A 37 -18.38 -1.53 6.09
CA MET A 37 -17.09 -2.23 6.05
C MET A 37 -17.19 -3.58 5.32
N HIS A 38 -18.23 -4.38 5.57
CA HIS A 38 -18.41 -5.65 4.86
C HIS A 38 -18.63 -5.43 3.35
N ALA A 39 -19.38 -4.40 2.98
CA ALA A 39 -19.57 -4.01 1.58
C ALA A 39 -18.25 -3.58 0.93
N PHE A 40 -17.43 -2.79 1.63
CA PHE A 40 -16.14 -2.30 1.12
C PHE A 40 -15.11 -3.42 0.98
N ILE A 41 -15.05 -4.32 1.98
CA ILE A 41 -14.20 -5.52 1.95
C ILE A 41 -14.66 -6.44 0.82
N GLY A 42 -15.97 -6.65 0.66
CA GLY A 42 -16.55 -7.45 -0.42
C GLY A 42 -16.25 -6.88 -1.81
N ALA A 43 -16.44 -5.58 -2.01
CA ALA A 43 -16.12 -4.89 -3.26
C ALA A 43 -14.62 -4.97 -3.58
N SER A 44 -13.76 -4.76 -2.58
CA SER A 44 -12.31 -4.87 -2.74
C SER A 44 -11.89 -6.30 -3.07
N ALA A 45 -12.44 -7.30 -2.38
CA ALA A 45 -12.21 -8.71 -2.65
C ALA A 45 -12.70 -9.10 -4.05
N GLY A 46 -13.87 -8.62 -4.47
CA GLY A 46 -14.43 -8.84 -5.81
C GLY A 46 -13.57 -8.22 -6.91
N PHE A 47 -13.09 -6.99 -6.72
CA PHE A 47 -12.16 -6.34 -7.65
C PHE A 47 -10.86 -7.13 -7.78
N LEU A 48 -10.26 -7.54 -6.67
CA LEU A 48 -9.05 -8.37 -6.66
C LEU A 48 -9.31 -9.74 -7.31
N ALA A 49 -10.45 -10.37 -7.04
CA ALA A 49 -10.84 -11.62 -7.68
C ALA A 49 -10.97 -11.45 -9.19
N GLY A 50 -11.62 -10.38 -9.66
CA GLY A 50 -11.72 -10.05 -11.08
C GLY A 50 -10.36 -9.76 -11.72
N LEU A 51 -9.48 -9.07 -11.00
CA LEU A 51 -8.10 -8.82 -11.45
C LEU A 51 -7.34 -10.14 -11.62
N VAL A 52 -7.44 -11.05 -10.65
CA VAL A 52 -6.84 -12.39 -10.72
C VAL A 52 -7.46 -13.20 -11.86
N LEU A 53 -8.78 -13.18 -12.02
CA LEU A 53 -9.45 -13.89 -13.11
C LEU A 53 -8.93 -13.39 -14.47
N ARG A 54 -8.78 -12.08 -14.63
CA ARG A 54 -8.31 -11.50 -15.88
C ARG A 54 -6.81 -11.72 -16.12
N GLN A 55 -5.97 -11.47 -15.13
CA GLN A 55 -4.51 -11.52 -15.29
C GLN A 55 -3.97 -12.95 -15.22
N VAL A 56 -4.50 -13.78 -14.33
CA VAL A 56 -4.03 -15.15 -14.14
C VAL A 56 -4.75 -16.07 -15.10
N PHE A 57 -6.09 -16.09 -15.10
CA PHE A 57 -6.83 -17.05 -15.94
C PHE A 57 -6.87 -16.61 -17.39
N LEU A 58 -7.42 -15.44 -17.72
CA LEU A 58 -7.58 -15.06 -19.14
C LEU A 58 -6.24 -14.83 -19.84
N VAL A 59 -5.39 -13.95 -19.31
CA VAL A 59 -4.08 -13.66 -19.94
C VAL A 59 -3.13 -14.85 -19.85
N GLY A 60 -3.09 -15.56 -18.72
CA GLY A 60 -2.21 -16.73 -18.57
C GLY A 60 -2.60 -17.90 -19.46
N LEU A 61 -3.90 -18.21 -19.59
CA LEU A 61 -4.40 -19.36 -20.34
C LEU A 61 -4.31 -19.13 -21.86
N LEU A 62 -4.68 -17.94 -22.33
CA LEU A 62 -4.72 -17.62 -23.76
C LEU A 62 -3.35 -17.27 -24.34
N ARG A 63 -2.47 -16.61 -23.56
CA ARG A 63 -1.25 -16.01 -24.11
C ARG A 63 0.02 -16.81 -23.88
N THR A 64 0.08 -17.65 -22.85
CA THR A 64 1.38 -18.17 -22.37
C THR A 64 1.47 -19.69 -22.26
N TRP A 65 0.36 -20.45 -22.37
CA TRP A 65 0.34 -21.94 -22.34
C TRP A 65 1.27 -22.59 -21.28
N ARG A 66 1.57 -21.87 -20.19
CA ARG A 66 2.42 -22.33 -19.09
C ARG A 66 1.52 -22.89 -18.00
N TRP A 67 1.12 -24.13 -18.18
CA TRP A 67 0.26 -24.90 -17.26
C TRP A 67 0.78 -24.92 -15.81
N SER A 68 2.08 -24.75 -15.58
CA SER A 68 2.69 -24.81 -14.25
C SER A 68 2.29 -23.66 -13.31
N LEU A 69 2.11 -22.43 -13.82
CA LEU A 69 1.74 -21.28 -12.99
C LEU A 69 0.23 -21.17 -12.78
N LEU A 70 -0.55 -21.49 -13.82
CA LEU A 70 -2.01 -21.57 -13.75
C LEU A 70 -2.47 -22.69 -12.81
N GLY A 71 -1.87 -23.88 -12.93
CA GLY A 71 -2.18 -25.01 -12.06
C GLY A 71 -1.94 -24.69 -10.59
N PHE A 72 -0.83 -24.01 -10.28
CA PHE A 72 -0.52 -23.62 -8.90
C PHE A 72 -1.54 -22.60 -8.34
N GLY A 73 -1.91 -21.58 -9.11
CA GLY A 73 -2.91 -20.60 -8.71
C GLY A 73 -4.31 -21.19 -8.50
N VAL A 74 -4.73 -22.09 -9.38
CA VAL A 74 -6.02 -22.80 -9.29
C VAL A 74 -6.05 -23.74 -8.09
N VAL A 75 -4.97 -24.50 -7.88
CA VAL A 75 -4.86 -25.42 -6.74
C VAL A 75 -4.89 -24.65 -5.43
N LEU A 76 -4.19 -23.51 -5.31
CA LEU A 76 -4.25 -22.67 -4.10
C LEU A 76 -5.65 -22.09 -3.87
N ALA A 77 -6.33 -21.61 -4.92
CA ALA A 77 -7.68 -21.07 -4.81
C ALA A 77 -8.68 -22.15 -4.35
N LEU A 78 -8.58 -23.34 -4.94
CA LEU A 78 -9.42 -24.49 -4.57
C LEU A 78 -9.12 -24.96 -3.14
N LEU A 79 -7.86 -24.96 -2.73
CA LEU A 79 -7.42 -25.38 -1.39
C LEU A 79 -7.90 -24.41 -0.29
N VAL A 80 -8.05 -23.12 -0.60
CA VAL A 80 -8.67 -22.14 0.31
C VAL A 80 -10.17 -22.35 0.42
N TRP A 81 -10.82 -22.76 -0.67
CA TRP A 81 -12.26 -23.00 -0.69
C TRP A 81 -12.68 -24.23 0.13
N ILE A 82 -11.75 -25.15 0.39
CA ILE A 82 -11.95 -26.36 1.22
C ILE A 82 -11.89 -26.05 2.75
N ARG A 83 -11.63 -24.80 3.16
CA ARG A 83 -11.61 -24.37 4.58
C ARG A 83 -12.77 -24.86 5.46
N PRO A 84 -14.04 -24.87 5.01
CA PRO A 84 -15.16 -25.25 5.87
C PRO A 84 -15.31 -26.77 6.09
N LEU A 85 -14.58 -27.62 5.35
CA LEU A 85 -14.72 -29.09 5.38
C LEU A 85 -14.01 -29.81 6.55
N GLY A 86 -13.75 -29.13 7.67
CA GLY A 86 -13.30 -29.75 8.93
C GLY A 86 -11.88 -29.43 9.40
N ARG A 87 -11.30 -30.27 10.28
CA ARG A 87 -10.00 -30.02 10.95
C ARG A 87 -8.80 -30.05 9.97
N TRP A 88 -8.85 -30.91 8.96
CA TRP A 88 -7.79 -31.06 7.95
C TRP A 88 -7.78 -29.91 6.94
N GLY A 89 -8.95 -29.46 6.48
CA GLY A 89 -9.10 -28.27 5.62
C GLY A 89 -8.57 -26.99 6.26
N ARG A 90 -8.71 -26.83 7.58
CA ARG A 90 -8.15 -25.69 8.31
C ARG A 90 -6.62 -25.62 8.28
N ARG A 91 -5.92 -26.76 8.39
CA ARG A 91 -4.44 -26.81 8.35
C ARG A 91 -3.88 -26.54 6.94
N LEU A 92 -4.51 -27.11 5.92
CA LEU A 92 -4.12 -26.86 4.53
C LEU A 92 -4.35 -25.39 4.15
N ALA A 93 -5.46 -24.81 4.58
CA ALA A 93 -5.72 -23.42 4.30
C ALA A 93 -4.86 -22.45 5.14
N SER A 94 -4.44 -22.82 6.35
CA SER A 94 -3.46 -22.02 7.10
C SER A 94 -2.10 -22.00 6.40
N LEU A 95 -1.68 -23.12 5.78
CA LEU A 95 -0.48 -23.16 4.93
C LEU A 95 -0.61 -22.24 3.73
N VAL A 96 -1.77 -22.23 3.05
CA VAL A 96 -2.00 -21.32 1.92
C VAL A 96 -1.99 -19.86 2.35
N VAL A 97 -2.60 -19.52 3.49
CA VAL A 97 -2.54 -18.15 4.01
C VAL A 97 -1.13 -17.77 4.43
N ALA A 98 -0.37 -18.66 5.06
CA ALA A 98 1.04 -18.41 5.37
C ALA A 98 1.86 -18.16 4.09
N PHE A 99 1.58 -18.90 3.01
CA PHE A 99 2.19 -18.66 1.71
C PHE A 99 1.84 -17.27 1.16
N PHE A 100 0.55 -16.89 1.14
CA PHE A 100 0.14 -15.56 0.67
C PHE A 100 0.75 -14.44 1.51
N VAL A 101 0.77 -14.57 2.83
CA VAL A 101 1.43 -13.61 3.72
C VAL A 101 2.93 -13.54 3.39
N GLY A 102 3.59 -14.68 3.18
CA GLY A 102 4.99 -14.74 2.76
C GLY A 102 5.24 -14.02 1.42
N VAL A 103 4.36 -14.22 0.43
CA VAL A 103 4.43 -13.53 -0.87
C VAL A 103 4.24 -12.02 -0.70
N VAL A 104 3.26 -11.58 0.09
CA VAL A 104 3.03 -10.15 0.35
C VAL A 104 4.25 -9.53 1.03
N VAL A 105 4.81 -10.20 2.04
CA VAL A 105 6.05 -9.75 2.71
C VAL A 105 7.22 -9.69 1.73
N ALA A 106 7.39 -10.70 0.87
CA ALA A 106 8.43 -10.68 -0.15
C ALA A 106 8.26 -9.53 -1.15
N VAL A 107 7.03 -9.25 -1.61
CA VAL A 107 6.74 -8.12 -2.50
C VAL A 107 7.02 -6.79 -1.81
N LEU A 108 6.64 -6.64 -0.54
CA LEU A 108 6.95 -5.44 0.25
C LEU A 108 8.46 -5.26 0.42
N LEU A 109 9.21 -6.34 0.70
CA LEU A 109 10.67 -6.30 0.79
C LEU A 109 11.31 -5.92 -0.54
N VAL A 110 10.89 -6.55 -1.65
CA VAL A 110 11.39 -6.21 -2.99
C VAL A 110 11.05 -4.76 -3.34
N GLY A 111 9.84 -4.30 -3.01
CA GLY A 111 9.42 -2.91 -3.19
C GLY A 111 10.25 -1.93 -2.38
N ALA A 112 10.52 -2.25 -1.10
CA ALA A 112 11.39 -1.45 -0.25
C ALA A 112 12.83 -1.42 -0.78
N VAL A 113 13.39 -2.56 -1.17
CA VAL A 113 14.74 -2.67 -1.73
C VAL A 113 14.85 -1.92 -3.07
N ARG A 114 13.88 -2.09 -3.98
CA ARG A 114 13.85 -1.36 -5.27
C ARG A 114 13.56 0.13 -5.10
N GLY A 115 12.79 0.50 -4.10
CA GLY A 115 12.41 1.88 -3.83
C GLY A 115 13.47 2.66 -3.04
N SER A 116 14.33 1.98 -2.27
CA SER A 116 15.36 2.61 -1.45
C SER A 116 16.76 2.21 -1.87
N LEU A 117 17.16 0.96 -1.64
CA LEU A 117 18.52 0.47 -1.83
C LEU A 117 19.00 0.57 -3.29
N PHE A 118 18.17 0.26 -4.28
CA PHE A 118 18.57 0.37 -5.69
C PHE A 118 18.82 1.82 -6.14
N PRO A 119 17.93 2.79 -5.84
CA PRO A 119 18.20 4.20 -6.07
C PRO A 119 19.45 4.68 -5.32
N LEU A 120 19.66 4.20 -4.10
CA LEU A 120 20.79 4.54 -3.25
C LEU A 120 22.13 4.04 -3.83
N VAL A 121 22.17 2.77 -4.25
CA VAL A 121 23.34 2.18 -4.92
C VAL A 121 23.56 2.82 -6.28
N ARG A 122 22.50 3.11 -7.06
CA ARG A 122 22.63 3.84 -8.34
C ARG A 122 23.17 5.25 -8.15
N ALA A 123 22.73 5.97 -7.11
CA ALA A 123 23.27 7.29 -6.77
C ALA A 123 24.75 7.22 -6.35
N ALA A 124 25.16 6.12 -5.70
CA ALA A 124 26.57 5.88 -5.37
C ALA A 124 27.42 5.49 -6.59
N TRP A 125 26.87 4.67 -7.50
CA TRP A 125 27.56 4.15 -8.68
C TRP A 125 27.66 5.14 -9.84
N GLN A 126 26.63 5.97 -10.04
CA GLN A 126 26.66 6.98 -11.09
C GLN A 126 27.67 8.10 -10.79
N GLY A 127 28.33 8.07 -9.62
CA GLY A 127 29.27 9.10 -9.19
C GLY A 127 28.59 10.47 -9.17
N PRO A 128 29.33 11.54 -8.91
CA PRO A 128 28.75 12.87 -9.04
C PRO A 128 28.24 13.07 -10.45
N GLY A 129 26.90 13.18 -10.56
CA GLY A 129 26.23 13.38 -11.83
C GLY A 129 26.87 14.54 -12.56
N VAL A 130 27.09 14.29 -13.85
CA VAL A 130 27.66 15.16 -14.88
C VAL A 130 26.76 16.39 -15.08
N GLY A 131 26.75 17.27 -14.08
CA GLY A 131 26.27 18.64 -14.16
C GLY A 131 27.47 19.53 -13.86
N GLN A 132 27.84 20.38 -14.81
CA GLN A 132 28.93 21.32 -14.63
C GLN A 132 28.55 22.32 -13.52
N GLY A 133 28.91 22.02 -12.27
CA GLY A 133 28.64 22.92 -11.13
C GLY A 133 28.86 22.30 -9.75
N TRP A 134 29.32 23.12 -8.82
CA TRP A 134 29.60 22.77 -7.41
C TRP A 134 28.39 22.17 -6.66
N LEU A 135 27.17 22.51 -7.07
CA LEU A 135 25.91 21.99 -6.53
C LEU A 135 25.71 20.48 -6.80
N ALA A 136 26.13 20.00 -7.96
CA ALA A 136 26.04 18.57 -8.32
C ALA A 136 26.99 17.72 -7.47
N VAL A 137 28.19 18.26 -7.21
CA VAL A 137 29.19 17.63 -6.35
C VAL A 137 28.68 17.53 -4.91
N LEU A 138 28.14 18.63 -4.35
CA LEU A 138 27.55 18.63 -3.00
C LEU A 138 26.38 17.66 -2.86
N GLY A 139 25.45 17.64 -3.82
CA GLY A 139 24.31 16.70 -3.79
C GLY A 139 24.75 15.24 -3.76
N THR A 140 25.85 14.92 -4.42
CA THR A 140 26.40 13.56 -4.48
C THR A 140 27.12 13.17 -3.18
N TRP A 141 27.92 14.06 -2.61
CA TRP A 141 28.56 13.82 -1.31
C TRP A 141 27.54 13.72 -0.17
N LEU A 142 26.49 14.54 -0.21
CA LEU A 142 25.36 14.42 0.71
C LEU A 142 24.63 13.09 0.51
N GLY A 143 24.35 12.68 -0.74
CA GLY A 143 23.72 11.40 -1.05
C GLY A 143 24.53 10.19 -0.56
N LEU A 144 25.84 10.18 -0.82
CA LEU A 144 26.77 9.15 -0.33
C LEU A 144 26.87 9.16 1.20
N GLY A 145 26.94 10.34 1.82
CA GLY A 145 26.98 10.50 3.26
C GLY A 145 25.73 9.91 3.93
N ILE A 146 24.55 10.27 3.43
CA ILE A 146 23.26 9.75 3.91
C ILE A 146 23.17 8.24 3.69
N THR A 147 23.64 7.74 2.55
CA THR A 147 23.70 6.30 2.25
C THR A 147 24.50 5.54 3.30
N VAL A 148 25.74 5.97 3.55
CA VAL A 148 26.65 5.33 4.52
C VAL A 148 26.06 5.38 5.92
N LEU A 149 25.41 6.49 6.28
CA LEU A 149 24.79 6.70 7.57
C LEU A 149 23.58 5.80 7.80
N VAL A 150 22.73 5.63 6.78
CA VAL A 150 21.58 4.72 6.82
C VAL A 150 22.04 3.27 6.87
N LEU A 151 23.03 2.87 6.06
CA LEU A 151 23.63 1.53 6.12
C LEU A 151 24.24 1.24 7.49
N ALA A 152 24.91 2.24 8.10
CA ALA A 152 25.48 2.10 9.44
C ALA A 152 24.39 1.83 10.50
N SER A 153 23.18 2.38 10.34
CA SER A 153 22.04 2.12 11.24
C SER A 153 21.57 0.66 11.22
N PHE A 154 21.69 -0.03 10.08
CA PHE A 154 21.24 -1.42 9.89
C PHE A 154 22.33 -2.48 10.11
N HIS A 155 23.59 -2.09 10.27
CA HIS A 155 24.63 -3.05 10.57
C HIS A 155 24.48 -3.53 12.02
N PHE A 156 24.25 -4.82 12.27
CA PHE A 156 24.06 -5.40 13.63
C PHE A 156 25.27 -6.20 14.15
N GLY A 157 26.43 -6.11 13.49
CA GLY A 157 27.62 -6.88 13.84
C GLY A 157 28.43 -6.33 15.05
N PRO A 158 29.34 -7.15 15.62
CA PRO A 158 30.26 -6.71 16.66
C PRO A 158 31.29 -5.73 16.09
N VAL A 159 31.42 -4.57 16.74
CA VAL A 159 32.27 -3.46 16.26
C VAL A 159 33.48 -3.32 17.18
N PRO A 160 34.71 -3.21 16.65
CA PRO A 160 35.92 -3.09 17.47
C PRO A 160 35.84 -1.90 18.44
N GLN A 161 36.31 -2.09 19.67
CA GLN A 161 36.18 -1.13 20.77
C GLN A 161 36.74 0.27 20.43
N ARG A 162 37.79 0.37 19.60
CA ARG A 162 38.37 1.66 19.16
C ARG A 162 37.41 2.49 18.28
N TRP A 163 36.49 1.86 17.55
CA TRP A 163 35.56 2.53 16.63
C TRP A 163 34.13 2.66 17.19
N GLN A 164 33.89 2.14 18.40
CA GLN A 164 32.54 2.14 19.01
C GLN A 164 31.95 3.53 19.22
N ARG A 165 32.77 4.57 19.46
CA ARG A 165 32.27 5.93 19.74
C ARG A 165 31.78 6.60 18.45
N THR A 166 32.58 6.55 17.40
CA THR A 166 32.22 7.09 16.06
C THR A 166 31.05 6.34 15.45
N TYR A 167 31.04 5.01 15.58
CA TYR A 167 29.98 4.17 15.04
C TYR A 167 28.63 4.37 15.76
N ARG A 168 28.64 4.61 17.08
CA ARG A 168 27.42 5.00 17.83
C ARG A 168 26.83 6.31 17.31
N SER A 169 27.66 7.32 17.04
CA SER A 169 27.20 8.59 16.47
C SER A 169 26.63 8.40 15.07
N MET A 170 27.30 7.62 14.20
CA MET A 170 26.79 7.33 12.85
C MET A 170 25.47 6.56 12.88
N ARG A 171 25.31 5.58 13.78
CA ARG A 171 24.04 4.87 13.98
C ARG A 171 22.91 5.79 14.44
N ALA A 172 23.17 6.64 15.43
CA ALA A 172 22.17 7.58 15.96
C ALA A 172 21.70 8.55 14.86
N LEU A 173 22.63 9.06 14.07
CA LEU A 173 22.32 9.96 12.97
C LEU A 173 21.54 9.24 11.86
N GLY A 174 21.87 7.97 11.55
CA GLY A 174 21.09 7.13 10.64
C GLY A 174 19.67 6.83 11.13
N GLN A 175 19.48 6.63 12.45
CA GLN A 175 18.16 6.47 13.06
C GLN A 175 17.30 7.73 12.94
N VAL A 176 17.90 8.92 13.07
CA VAL A 176 17.18 10.19 12.84
C VAL A 176 16.70 10.27 11.39
N PHE A 177 17.54 9.92 10.42
CA PHE A 177 17.15 9.88 9.00
C PHE A 177 16.01 8.89 8.73
N LEU A 178 16.07 7.69 9.31
CA LEU A 178 14.98 6.71 9.20
C LEU A 178 13.69 7.22 9.83
N GLY A 179 13.79 7.87 10.99
CA GLY A 179 12.68 8.55 11.66
C GLY A 179 12.07 9.64 10.79
N LEU A 180 12.90 10.43 10.10
CA LEU A 180 12.45 11.48 9.18
C LEU A 180 11.74 10.90 7.94
N ALA A 181 12.27 9.81 7.38
CA ALA A 181 11.65 9.13 6.25
C ALA A 181 10.28 8.54 6.63
N LEU A 182 10.19 7.89 7.79
CA LEU A 182 8.94 7.39 8.34
C LEU A 182 7.96 8.53 8.64
N ALA A 183 8.45 9.65 9.19
CA ALA A 183 7.64 10.84 9.44
C ALA A 183 7.09 11.42 8.12
N ALA A 184 7.90 11.50 7.06
CA ALA A 184 7.45 11.95 5.75
C ALA A 184 6.37 11.04 5.15
N LEU A 185 6.53 9.71 5.26
CA LEU A 185 5.51 8.75 4.86
C LEU A 185 4.22 8.91 5.67
N PHE A 186 4.34 9.06 6.98
CA PHE A 186 3.21 9.27 7.88
C PHE A 186 2.46 10.56 7.56
N VAL A 187 3.19 11.66 7.35
CA VAL A 187 2.62 12.96 6.94
C VAL A 187 1.92 12.84 5.59
N GLY A 188 2.50 12.14 4.62
CA GLY A 188 1.86 11.87 3.34
C GLY A 188 0.53 11.14 3.50
N PHE A 189 0.54 10.04 4.26
CA PHE A 189 -0.67 9.27 4.56
C PHE A 189 -1.73 10.10 5.29
N TYR A 190 -1.33 10.81 6.35
CA TYR A 190 -2.21 11.65 7.14
C TYR A 190 -2.83 12.77 6.30
N ARG A 191 -2.02 13.42 5.45
CA ARG A 191 -2.48 14.47 4.55
C ARG A 191 -3.48 13.91 3.53
N SER A 192 -3.20 12.76 2.92
CA SER A 192 -4.16 12.10 2.03
C SER A 192 -5.48 11.77 2.73
N ALA A 193 -5.43 11.29 3.97
CA ALA A 193 -6.63 11.00 4.76
C ALA A 193 -7.42 12.28 5.09
N LEU A 194 -6.75 13.37 5.47
CA LEU A 194 -7.37 14.67 5.72
C LEU A 194 -8.03 15.24 4.46
N TRP A 195 -7.34 15.19 3.32
CA TRP A 195 -7.90 15.62 2.04
C TRP A 195 -9.13 14.82 1.66
N ALA A 196 -9.06 13.49 1.80
CA ALA A 196 -10.22 12.62 1.56
C ALA A 196 -11.37 12.97 2.50
N PHE A 197 -11.11 13.23 3.79
CA PHE A 197 -12.13 13.62 4.75
C PHE A 197 -12.78 14.97 4.39
N ALA A 198 -11.97 15.98 4.06
CA ALA A 198 -12.46 17.28 3.61
C ALA A 198 -13.33 17.16 2.34
N ASP A 199 -12.89 16.38 1.37
CA ASP A 199 -13.67 16.09 0.14
C ASP A 199 -15.03 15.46 0.46
N ARG A 200 -15.09 14.53 1.43
CA ARG A 200 -16.37 13.93 1.86
C ARG A 200 -17.28 14.94 2.57
N ILE A 201 -16.75 15.87 3.36
CA ILE A 201 -17.56 16.94 3.97
C ILE A 201 -18.09 17.90 2.91
N HIS A 202 -17.25 18.34 1.98
CA HIS A 202 -17.66 19.19 0.87
C HIS A 202 -18.74 18.52 0.02
N PHE A 203 -18.59 17.22 -0.25
CA PHE A 203 -19.61 16.44 -0.93
C PHE A 203 -20.94 16.43 -0.17
N LEU A 204 -20.95 16.19 1.14
CA LEU A 204 -22.17 16.23 1.96
C LEU A 204 -22.82 17.61 1.92
N TRP A 205 -22.02 18.67 2.06
CA TRP A 205 -22.51 20.04 2.02
C TRP A 205 -23.14 20.37 0.66
N ASN A 206 -22.46 20.04 -0.43
CA ASN A 206 -22.94 20.31 -1.78
C ASN A 206 -24.25 19.56 -2.08
N VAL A 207 -24.36 18.31 -1.61
CA VAL A 207 -25.61 17.56 -1.75
C VAL A 207 -26.71 18.24 -0.95
N VAL A 208 -26.52 18.50 0.34
CA VAL A 208 -27.53 19.15 1.20
C VAL A 208 -27.94 20.52 0.67
N ALA A 209 -26.97 21.33 0.21
CA ALA A 209 -27.23 22.63 -0.39
C ALA A 209 -28.08 22.50 -1.66
N ALA A 210 -27.76 21.56 -2.55
CA ALA A 210 -28.55 21.30 -3.76
C ALA A 210 -29.99 20.87 -3.45
N TRP A 211 -30.21 20.09 -2.38
CA TRP A 211 -31.56 19.74 -1.91
C TRP A 211 -32.31 20.95 -1.32
N LEU A 212 -31.61 21.85 -0.61
CA LEU A 212 -32.20 23.04 0.01
C LEU A 212 -32.51 24.15 -1.01
N THR A 213 -31.68 24.32 -2.04
CA THR A 213 -31.92 25.30 -3.11
C THR A 213 -32.91 24.80 -4.16
N GLY A 214 -33.39 23.55 -4.02
CA GLY A 214 -34.44 22.99 -4.87
C GLY A 214 -34.00 22.74 -6.30
N GLY A 215 -32.90 21.99 -6.50
CA GLY A 215 -32.47 21.51 -7.82
C GLY A 215 -31.90 22.59 -8.73
#